data_AF-A0A7Y5S6U3-F1
#
_entry.id   AF-A0A7Y5S6U3-F1
#
_cell.length_a   1.000
_cell.length_b   1.000
_cell.length_c   1.000
_cell.angle_alpha   90.00
_cell.angle_beta   90.00
_cell.angle_gamma   90.00
#
_symmetry.space_group_name_H-M   'P 1'
#
loop_
_entity.id
_entity.type
_entity.pdbx_description
1 polymer ?
#
loop_
_entity_poly.entity_id
_entity_poly.type
_entity_poly.pdbx_seq_one_letter_code
_entity_poly.pdbx_strand_id
1 'polypeptide(L)'
;MSDLPRDPAPENASEPASASAPHPVSETSSHESPARETVSADEAATQASSTGTLQSSPPFDRWAHRRAEPRPLAFYWTTLLAIGTVVLLASTTTTGILGQDVYRPAVRTLVTVGLTCACILWPLFRLSQPPEAVRGTRVALRDLPVVFIPLVAILLPQRLWFLAGWSTSITIAMALTILAWLLIIAGVLAASLEVLRAREGDPSRGRVTAMLTVVAIIAAAPAVSLLTPSREPNSDPSMLLLASPITCVNAIVTDRPWSGLGPRVEAAQWLAIAGLGFGAVASWVRAAWVSRRFPAPSPPVVPIPPSA
;
A
#
# COMPACT_ATOMS: atom_id res chain seq x y z
N MET A 1 -34.27 -55.14 -10.32
CA MET A 1 -34.32 -55.71 -8.96
C MET A 1 -33.18 -55.06 -8.18
N SER A 2 -33.44 -53.97 -7.47
CA SER A 2 -33.98 -53.99 -6.08
C SER A 2 -32.81 -54.31 -5.13
N ASP A 3 -32.34 -53.51 -4.17
CA ASP A 3 -32.97 -52.44 -3.40
C ASP A 3 -31.89 -51.56 -2.71
N LEU A 4 -32.08 -50.24 -2.71
CA LEU A 4 -31.80 -49.34 -1.57
C LEU A 4 -33.00 -49.44 -0.59
N PRO A 5 -33.03 -48.88 0.65
CA PRO A 5 -32.04 -48.15 1.47
C PRO A 5 -32.07 -48.54 2.99
N ARG A 6 -31.29 -47.85 3.85
CA ARG A 6 -31.79 -47.07 5.02
C ARG A 6 -30.68 -46.57 5.96
N ASP A 7 -30.68 -45.25 6.16
CA ASP A 7 -30.20 -44.58 7.38
C ASP A 7 -31.02 -44.98 8.61
N PRO A 8 -30.45 -44.81 9.81
CA PRO A 8 -31.13 -43.93 10.78
C PRO A 8 -30.23 -42.83 11.37
N ALA A 9 -30.88 -41.70 11.64
CA ALA A 9 -30.37 -40.49 12.28
C ALA A 9 -30.39 -40.58 13.84
N PRO A 10 -30.41 -39.46 14.59
CA PRO A 10 -29.27 -38.87 15.32
C PRO A 10 -29.38 -39.03 16.84
N GLU A 11 -28.24 -39.04 17.55
CA GLU A 11 -28.24 -39.06 19.03
C GLU A 11 -27.81 -37.70 19.59
N ASN A 12 -28.81 -37.00 20.13
CA ASN A 12 -28.67 -35.85 21.02
C ASN A 12 -28.06 -36.30 22.36
N ALA A 13 -26.91 -35.74 22.74
CA ALA A 13 -26.45 -35.78 24.12
C ALA A 13 -26.50 -34.36 24.70
N SER A 14 -27.49 -34.17 25.56
CA SER A 14 -27.72 -33.00 26.41
C SER A 14 -26.80 -33.07 27.63
N GLU A 15 -26.09 -32.00 27.95
CA GLU A 15 -25.52 -31.76 29.28
C GLU A 15 -26.00 -30.40 29.83
N PRO A 16 -26.69 -30.37 30.98
CA PRO A 16 -27.02 -29.15 31.71
C PRO A 16 -26.24 -29.01 33.03
N ALA A 17 -26.41 -27.83 33.65
CA ALA A 17 -26.08 -27.40 35.02
C ALA A 17 -24.72 -26.65 35.16
N SER A 18 -24.72 -25.32 35.34
CA SER A 18 -25.15 -24.52 36.51
C SER A 18 -24.11 -24.46 37.65
N ALA A 19 -23.46 -23.31 37.76
CA ALA A 19 -23.06 -22.65 39.01
C ALA A 19 -23.00 -21.14 38.71
N SER A 20 -24.04 -20.35 38.97
CA SER A 20 -24.35 -19.71 40.27
C SER A 20 -23.13 -19.11 40.97
N ALA A 21 -22.99 -17.79 40.94
CA ALA A 21 -23.30 -16.96 42.10
C ALA A 21 -23.22 -15.43 41.79
N PRO A 22 -23.90 -14.60 42.59
CA PRO A 22 -24.31 -13.24 42.26
C PRO A 22 -23.57 -12.16 43.07
N HIS A 23 -23.64 -10.89 42.66
CA HIS A 23 -24.33 -9.85 43.44
C HIS A 23 -24.23 -8.46 42.76
N PRO A 24 -25.34 -7.71 42.74
CA PRO A 24 -25.39 -6.28 42.44
C PRO A 24 -25.33 -5.45 43.73
N VAL A 25 -24.76 -4.25 43.66
CA VAL A 25 -25.05 -3.17 44.63
C VAL A 25 -25.11 -1.86 43.86
N SER A 26 -26.31 -1.29 43.84
CA SER A 26 -26.64 0.09 43.50
C SER A 26 -26.32 1.03 44.68
N GLU A 27 -26.50 2.34 44.44
CA GLU A 27 -26.46 3.46 45.40
C GLU A 27 -25.07 4.15 45.47
N THR A 28 -24.92 5.47 45.43
CA THR A 28 -25.87 6.56 45.67
C THR A 28 -25.39 7.84 44.99
N SER A 29 -26.36 8.67 44.62
CA SER A 29 -26.27 10.08 44.28
C SER A 29 -25.34 10.93 45.17
N SER A 30 -24.69 11.92 44.58
CA SER A 30 -24.48 13.21 45.23
C SER A 30 -24.46 14.32 44.18
N HIS A 31 -25.47 15.18 44.27
CA HIS A 31 -25.47 16.55 43.78
C HIS A 31 -24.16 17.26 44.17
N GLU A 32 -23.43 17.83 43.22
CA GLU A 32 -22.53 18.93 43.52
C GLU A 32 -22.81 20.10 42.57
N SER A 33 -23.24 21.18 43.21
CA SER A 33 -23.65 22.46 42.63
C SER A 33 -22.42 23.17 42.04
N PRO A 34 -22.49 23.80 40.84
CA PRO A 34 -21.42 24.69 40.42
C PRO A 34 -21.54 25.99 41.22
N ALA A 35 -20.90 26.03 42.38
CA ALA A 35 -20.55 27.28 43.04
C ALA A 35 -19.62 28.04 42.09
N ARG A 36 -20.13 29.16 41.62
CA ARG A 36 -19.46 30.11 40.74
C ARG A 36 -18.32 30.75 41.53
N GLU A 37 -17.15 30.12 41.50
CA GLU A 37 -15.92 30.67 42.06
C GLU A 37 -15.49 31.84 41.18
N THR A 38 -15.71 33.06 41.70
CA THR A 38 -15.21 34.29 41.11
C THR A 38 -13.70 34.31 41.26
N VAL A 39 -13.00 33.79 40.25
CA VAL A 39 -11.54 33.97 40.10
C VAL A 39 -11.26 35.47 40.09
N SER A 40 -10.56 35.93 41.12
CA SER A 40 -10.16 37.32 41.29
C SER A 40 -9.22 37.73 40.15
N ALA A 41 -9.41 38.94 39.61
CA ALA A 41 -8.62 39.46 38.50
C ALA A 41 -7.10 39.54 38.79
N ASP A 42 -6.70 39.52 40.06
CA ASP A 42 -5.29 39.49 40.48
C ASP A 42 -4.60 38.13 40.24
N GLU A 43 -5.35 37.03 40.24
CA GLU A 43 -4.81 35.69 39.98
C GLU A 43 -4.60 35.46 38.48
N ALA A 44 -5.45 36.07 37.65
CA ALA A 44 -5.29 36.12 36.20
C ALA A 44 -4.06 36.94 35.78
N ALA A 45 -3.74 38.03 36.48
CA ALA A 45 -2.55 38.84 36.20
C ALA A 45 -1.24 38.14 36.61
N THR A 46 -1.28 37.32 37.66
CA THR A 46 -0.13 36.53 38.13
C THR A 46 0.14 35.31 37.23
N GLN A 47 -0.91 34.67 36.67
CA GLN A 47 -0.75 33.62 35.67
C GLN A 47 -0.30 34.14 34.30
N ALA A 48 -0.67 35.37 33.92
CA ALA A 48 -0.22 36.00 32.68
C ALA A 48 1.29 36.34 32.66
N SER A 49 1.92 36.50 33.83
CA SER A 49 3.36 36.78 33.95
C SER A 49 4.26 35.54 33.93
N SER A 50 3.68 34.34 34.04
CA SER A 50 4.42 33.06 33.96
C SER A 50 4.29 32.35 32.61
N THR A 51 3.54 32.92 31.66
CA THR A 51 3.40 32.40 30.29
C THR A 51 4.56 32.80 29.36
N GLY A 52 5.74 33.03 29.94
CA GLY A 52 7.01 33.08 29.22
C GLY A 52 7.65 31.70 29.14
N THR A 53 6.87 30.65 28.85
CA THR A 53 7.45 29.35 28.49
C THR A 53 8.11 29.52 27.13
N LEU A 54 9.43 29.77 27.15
CA LEU A 54 10.32 29.52 26.03
C LEU A 54 9.95 28.14 25.50
N GLN A 55 9.23 28.10 24.39
CA GLN A 55 8.83 26.89 23.71
C GLN A 55 10.12 26.29 23.17
N SER A 56 10.81 25.52 24.02
CA SER A 56 12.03 24.83 23.66
C SER A 56 11.64 23.91 22.51
N SER A 57 12.21 24.18 21.33
CA SER A 57 12.03 23.28 20.20
C SER A 57 12.38 21.87 20.68
N PRO A 58 11.53 20.85 20.40
CA PRO A 58 11.78 19.51 20.88
C PRO A 58 13.20 19.09 20.49
N PRO A 59 13.97 18.49 21.43
CA PRO A 59 15.36 18.17 21.18
C PRO A 59 15.48 17.27 19.95
N PHE A 60 16.36 17.65 19.03
CA PHE A 60 16.64 16.92 17.80
C PHE A 60 16.96 15.44 18.11
N ASP A 61 16.04 14.52 17.79
CA ASP A 61 16.24 13.09 18.02
C ASP A 61 17.31 12.56 17.05
N ARG A 62 18.53 12.46 17.58
CA ARG A 62 19.71 11.85 16.94
C ARG A 62 19.39 10.49 16.33
N TRP A 63 18.47 9.71 16.89
CA TRP A 63 18.14 8.36 16.45
C TRP A 63 16.90 8.26 15.57
N ALA A 64 16.26 9.39 15.21
CA ALA A 64 15.10 9.40 14.31
C ALA A 64 15.40 8.69 12.96
N HIS A 65 16.65 8.77 12.48
CA HIS A 65 17.09 8.08 11.26
C HIS A 65 17.06 6.54 11.36
N ARG A 66 17.09 5.95 12.57
CA ARG A 66 16.93 4.49 12.79
C ARG A 66 15.48 4.04 12.74
N ARG A 67 14.51 4.94 12.89
CA ARG A 67 13.07 4.61 12.89
C ARG A 67 12.48 4.51 11.48
N ALA A 68 13.16 5.06 10.46
CA ALA A 68 12.74 4.99 9.06
C ALA A 68 13.32 3.78 8.30
N GLU A 69 13.73 2.74 9.01
CA GLU A 69 14.34 1.55 8.40
C GLU A 69 13.35 0.82 7.48
N PRO A 70 13.81 0.29 6.33
CA PRO A 70 12.98 -0.47 5.39
C PRO A 70 12.62 -1.87 5.90
N ARG A 71 13.14 -2.29 7.06
CA ARG A 71 13.03 -3.66 7.57
C ARG A 71 11.59 -4.10 7.89
N PRO A 72 10.77 -3.29 8.59
CA PRO A 72 9.39 -3.69 8.87
C PRO A 72 8.58 -3.83 7.59
N LEU A 73 8.77 -2.90 6.63
CA LEU A 73 8.15 -2.98 5.31
C LEU A 73 8.53 -4.29 4.62
N ALA A 74 9.83 -4.62 4.57
CA ALA A 74 10.31 -5.86 3.98
C ALA A 74 9.63 -7.09 4.61
N PHE A 75 9.60 -7.16 5.94
CA PHE A 75 9.02 -8.28 6.67
C PHE A 75 7.52 -8.47 6.38
N TYR A 76 6.71 -7.42 6.51
CA TYR A 76 5.28 -7.51 6.23
C TYR A 76 5.01 -7.79 4.76
N TRP A 77 5.80 -7.19 3.86
CA TRP A 77 5.70 -7.39 2.42
C TRP A 77 5.98 -8.85 2.02
N THR A 78 7.09 -9.43 2.48
CA THR A 78 7.43 -10.81 2.17
C THR A 78 6.45 -11.79 2.81
N THR A 79 5.96 -11.50 4.01
CA THR A 79 4.93 -12.33 4.69
C THR A 79 3.64 -12.34 3.90
N LEU A 80 3.19 -11.17 3.43
CA LEU A 80 1.99 -11.04 2.60
C LEU A 80 2.12 -11.81 1.28
N LEU A 81 3.26 -11.70 0.60
CA LEU A 81 3.52 -12.46 -0.63
C LEU A 81 3.61 -13.98 -0.38
N ALA A 82 4.22 -14.41 0.73
CA ALA A 82 4.29 -15.82 1.10
C ALA A 82 2.89 -16.39 1.36
N ILE A 83 2.05 -15.70 2.13
CA ILE A 83 0.66 -16.09 2.38
C ILE A 83 -0.12 -16.14 1.07
N GLY A 84 -0.02 -15.11 0.21
CA GLY A 84 -0.68 -15.09 -1.09
C GLY A 84 -0.27 -16.26 -1.98
N THR A 85 1.01 -16.64 -1.96
CA THR A 85 1.53 -17.80 -2.70
C THR A 85 1.00 -19.12 -2.14
N VAL A 86 0.94 -19.28 -0.81
CA VAL A 86 0.37 -20.46 -0.17
C VAL A 86 -1.12 -20.60 -0.48
N VAL A 87 -1.88 -19.49 -0.38
CA VAL A 87 -3.30 -19.47 -0.73
C VAL A 87 -3.51 -19.85 -2.19
N LEU A 88 -2.72 -19.28 -3.11
CA LEU A 88 -2.77 -19.65 -4.53
C LEU A 88 -2.51 -21.14 -4.73
N LEU A 89 -1.45 -21.69 -4.14
CA LEU A 89 -1.11 -23.10 -4.28
C LEU A 89 -2.22 -23.98 -3.72
N ALA A 90 -2.70 -23.69 -2.50
CA ALA A 90 -3.81 -24.41 -1.87
C ALA A 90 -5.05 -24.41 -2.77
N SER A 91 -5.47 -23.24 -3.28
CA SER A 91 -6.62 -23.10 -4.18
C SER A 91 -6.46 -23.85 -5.49
N THR A 92 -5.25 -23.92 -6.06
CA THR A 92 -5.03 -24.72 -7.28
C THR A 92 -5.05 -26.22 -6.99
N THR A 93 -4.50 -26.66 -5.85
CA THR A 93 -4.44 -28.10 -5.51
C THR A 93 -5.79 -28.72 -5.16
N THR A 94 -6.72 -27.97 -4.58
CA THR A 94 -8.06 -28.50 -4.23
C THR A 94 -8.90 -28.88 -5.44
N THR A 95 -8.59 -28.33 -6.62
CA THR A 95 -9.31 -28.67 -7.87
C THR A 95 -8.88 -30.00 -8.48
N GLY A 96 -7.78 -30.61 -8.00
CA GLY A 96 -7.24 -31.88 -8.53
C GLY A 96 -6.70 -31.83 -9.97
N ILE A 97 -6.85 -30.69 -10.66
CA ILE A 97 -6.43 -30.48 -12.04
C ILE A 97 -5.28 -29.47 -12.06
N LEU A 98 -4.05 -29.98 -12.09
CA LEU A 98 -2.84 -29.19 -12.32
C LEU A 98 -2.67 -28.88 -13.81
N GLY A 99 -3.65 -28.14 -14.37
CA GLY A 99 -3.61 -27.65 -15.75
C GLY A 99 -3.14 -26.19 -15.81
N GLN A 100 -2.50 -25.82 -16.92
CA GLN A 100 -2.13 -24.42 -17.18
C GLN A 100 -3.35 -23.47 -17.14
N ASP A 101 -4.52 -23.98 -17.49
CA ASP A 101 -5.78 -23.23 -17.56
C ASP A 101 -6.27 -22.77 -16.18
N VAL A 102 -5.98 -23.52 -15.12
CA VAL A 102 -6.30 -23.16 -13.72
C VAL A 102 -5.18 -22.32 -13.11
N TYR A 103 -3.93 -22.64 -13.44
CA TYR A 103 -2.77 -21.99 -12.85
C TYR A 103 -2.54 -20.56 -13.35
N ARG A 104 -2.68 -20.30 -14.67
CA ARG A 104 -2.52 -18.98 -15.27
C ARG A 104 -3.41 -17.90 -14.64
N PRO A 105 -4.74 -18.07 -14.51
CA PRO A 105 -5.60 -17.05 -13.89
C PRO A 105 -5.27 -16.84 -12.41
N ALA A 106 -4.86 -17.89 -11.69
CA ALA A 106 -4.43 -17.77 -10.31
C ALA A 106 -3.17 -16.89 -10.19
N VAL A 107 -2.13 -17.14 -11.00
CA VAL A 107 -0.91 -16.32 -10.98
C VAL A 107 -1.16 -14.89 -11.46
N ARG A 108 -2.00 -14.68 -12.49
CA ARG A 108 -2.45 -13.33 -12.89
C ARG A 108 -3.04 -12.58 -11.70
N THR A 109 -3.91 -13.23 -10.93
CA THR A 109 -4.50 -12.65 -9.71
C THR A 109 -3.44 -12.34 -8.66
N LEU A 110 -2.52 -13.26 -8.38
CA LEU A 110 -1.44 -13.04 -7.42
C LEU A 110 -0.56 -11.85 -7.79
N VAL A 111 -0.14 -11.73 -9.06
CA VAL A 111 0.69 -10.62 -9.52
C VAL A 111 -0.09 -9.30 -9.49
N THR A 112 -1.37 -9.31 -9.87
CA THR A 112 -2.25 -8.12 -9.82
C THR A 112 -2.44 -7.62 -8.40
N VAL A 113 -2.80 -8.52 -7.48
CA VAL A 113 -2.96 -8.21 -6.05
C VAL A 113 -1.63 -7.76 -5.46
N GLY A 114 -0.54 -8.47 -5.77
CA GLY A 114 0.81 -8.09 -5.34
C GLY A 114 1.17 -6.67 -5.78
N LEU A 115 1.05 -6.34 -7.07
CA LEU A 115 1.33 -5.00 -7.57
C LEU A 115 0.42 -3.93 -6.94
N THR A 116 -0.86 -4.22 -6.78
CA THR A 116 -1.83 -3.29 -6.15
C THR A 116 -1.49 -3.05 -4.68
N CYS A 117 -1.24 -4.11 -3.92
CA CYS A 117 -0.78 -4.04 -2.53
C CYS A 117 0.54 -3.27 -2.43
N ALA A 118 1.51 -3.52 -3.33
CA ALA A 118 2.75 -2.76 -3.37
C ALA A 118 2.52 -1.26 -3.57
N CYS A 119 1.60 -0.87 -4.46
CA CYS A 119 1.30 0.53 -4.74
C CYS A 119 0.54 1.23 -3.59
N ILE A 120 -0.17 0.49 -2.74
CA ILE A 120 -0.97 1.03 -1.62
C ILE A 120 -0.21 0.96 -0.30
N LEU A 121 0.28 -0.23 0.05
CA LEU A 121 0.88 -0.55 1.34
C LEU A 121 2.19 0.21 1.54
N TRP A 122 2.99 0.36 0.48
CA TRP A 122 4.27 1.06 0.57
C TRP A 122 4.09 2.55 0.91
N PRO A 123 3.26 3.34 0.19
CA PRO A 123 2.92 4.70 0.61
C PRO A 123 2.29 4.76 2.00
N LEU A 124 1.40 3.82 2.33
CA LEU A 124 0.74 3.78 3.64
C LEU A 124 1.76 3.66 4.79
N PHE A 125 2.72 2.74 4.69
CA PHE A 125 3.79 2.57 5.67
C PHE A 125 4.69 3.80 5.77
N ARG A 126 4.99 4.46 4.65
CA ARG A 126 5.87 5.63 4.66
C ARG A 126 5.19 6.89 5.15
N LEU A 127 3.92 7.09 4.82
CA LEU A 127 3.14 8.23 5.28
C LEU A 127 2.76 8.10 6.76
N SER A 128 2.67 6.88 7.32
CA SER A 128 2.40 6.69 8.75
C SER A 128 3.60 6.99 9.66
N GLN A 129 4.83 6.99 9.11
CA GLN A 129 6.04 7.36 9.83
C GLN A 129 6.08 8.87 10.15
N PRO A 130 6.71 9.27 11.26
CA PRO A 130 6.91 10.68 11.58
C PRO A 130 7.78 11.36 10.50
N PRO A 131 7.41 12.58 10.05
CA PRO A 131 8.09 13.24 8.93
C PRO A 131 9.57 13.52 9.19
N GLU A 132 9.96 13.66 10.45
CA GLU A 132 11.36 13.87 10.86
C GLU A 132 12.28 12.67 10.59
N ALA A 133 11.72 11.45 10.63
CA ALA A 133 12.47 10.22 10.41
C ALA A 133 12.80 10.01 8.92
N VAL A 134 12.01 10.59 8.02
CA VAL A 134 12.05 10.31 6.59
C VAL A 134 12.65 11.49 5.84
N ARG A 135 13.98 11.48 5.66
CA ARG A 135 14.70 12.58 4.99
C ARG A 135 15.03 12.26 3.55
N GLY A 136 14.46 13.06 2.65
CA GLY A 136 14.90 13.17 1.27
C GLY A 136 14.26 12.16 0.31
N THR A 137 14.27 12.54 -0.96
CA THR A 137 13.79 11.74 -2.10
C THR A 137 14.48 10.37 -2.24
N ARG A 138 15.69 10.22 -1.67
CA ARG A 138 16.47 8.97 -1.69
C ARG A 138 15.81 7.83 -0.90
N VAL A 139 14.97 8.12 0.08
CA VAL A 139 14.33 7.07 0.89
C VAL A 139 13.39 6.23 0.03
N ALA A 140 12.59 6.86 -0.83
CA ALA A 140 11.72 6.14 -1.75
C ALA A 140 12.52 5.26 -2.73
N LEU A 141 13.69 5.71 -3.20
CA LEU A 141 14.55 4.85 -4.05
C LEU A 141 15.13 3.64 -3.31
N ARG A 142 15.40 3.77 -2.00
CA ARG A 142 15.94 2.66 -1.19
C ARG A 142 14.92 1.56 -0.93
N ASP A 143 13.64 1.91 -0.89
CA ASP A 143 12.56 0.92 -0.73
C ASP A 143 12.22 0.20 -2.04
N LEU A 144 12.52 0.81 -3.18
CA LEU A 144 12.23 0.24 -4.49
C LEU A 144 12.70 -1.22 -4.63
N PRO A 145 13.97 -1.60 -4.35
CA PRO A 145 14.39 -3.00 -4.44
C PRO A 145 13.65 -3.91 -3.44
N VAL A 146 13.29 -3.40 -2.26
CA VAL A 146 12.58 -4.17 -1.23
C VAL A 146 11.20 -4.61 -1.72
N VAL A 147 10.52 -3.74 -2.48
CA VAL A 147 9.19 -4.02 -3.02
C VAL A 147 9.27 -4.75 -4.38
N PHE A 148 10.19 -4.31 -5.25
CA PHE A 148 10.32 -4.78 -6.62
C PHE A 148 10.86 -6.22 -6.71
N ILE A 149 11.95 -6.53 -6.00
CA ILE A 149 12.64 -7.82 -6.14
C ILE A 149 11.71 -9.00 -5.82
N PRO A 150 10.91 -8.98 -4.73
CA PRO A 150 9.97 -10.07 -4.46
C PRO A 150 8.91 -10.27 -5.54
N LEU A 151 8.39 -9.20 -6.17
CA LEU A 151 7.43 -9.33 -7.29
C LEU A 151 8.08 -10.00 -8.50
N VAL A 152 9.30 -9.59 -8.84
CA VAL A 152 10.05 -10.19 -9.96
C VAL A 152 10.41 -11.65 -9.64
N ALA A 153 10.72 -11.96 -8.38
CA ALA A 153 10.99 -13.32 -7.94
C ALA A 153 9.78 -14.26 -8.11
N ILE A 154 8.54 -13.75 -7.91
CA ILE A 154 7.32 -14.50 -8.21
C ILE A 154 7.12 -14.69 -9.72
N LEU A 155 7.55 -13.71 -10.51
CA LEU A 155 7.36 -13.66 -11.96
C LEU A 155 8.32 -14.57 -12.74
N LEU A 156 9.59 -14.66 -12.33
CA LEU A 156 10.61 -15.40 -13.07
C LEU A 156 10.27 -16.90 -13.26
N PRO A 157 9.84 -17.65 -12.22
CA PRO A 157 9.46 -19.06 -12.37
C PRO A 157 8.33 -19.28 -13.37
N GLN A 158 7.49 -18.28 -13.63
CA GLN A 158 6.32 -18.39 -14.51
C GLN A 158 6.68 -18.65 -15.98
N ARG A 159 7.96 -18.51 -16.34
CA ARG A 159 8.51 -18.89 -17.64
C ARG A 159 8.63 -20.41 -17.83
N LEU A 160 8.64 -21.18 -16.74
CA LEU A 160 8.74 -22.63 -16.80
C LEU A 160 7.48 -23.21 -17.42
N TRP A 161 7.68 -24.17 -18.34
CA TRP A 161 6.61 -24.74 -19.17
C TRP A 161 5.52 -25.47 -18.36
N PHE A 162 5.86 -25.99 -17.18
CA PHE A 162 4.91 -26.68 -16.29
C PHE A 162 4.15 -25.74 -15.33
N LEU A 163 4.50 -24.44 -15.30
CA LEU A 163 3.78 -23.40 -14.55
C LEU A 163 2.90 -22.61 -15.53
N ALA A 164 3.06 -21.28 -15.60
CA ALA A 164 2.28 -20.47 -16.52
C ALA A 164 2.75 -20.59 -17.99
N GLY A 165 4.00 -20.98 -18.22
CA GLY A 165 4.60 -21.10 -19.55
C GLY A 165 4.66 -19.78 -20.31
N TRP A 166 4.85 -18.65 -19.61
CA TRP A 166 4.85 -17.33 -20.25
C TRP A 166 6.10 -17.10 -21.11
N SER A 167 5.91 -16.43 -22.24
CA SER A 167 7.01 -16.02 -23.10
C SER A 167 7.90 -14.99 -22.40
N THR A 168 9.18 -14.96 -22.76
CA THR A 168 10.14 -13.98 -22.25
C THR A 168 9.65 -12.54 -22.44
N SER A 169 8.97 -12.26 -23.55
CA SER A 169 8.39 -10.95 -23.85
C SER A 169 7.36 -10.53 -22.80
N ILE A 170 6.46 -11.43 -22.38
CA ILE A 170 5.45 -11.15 -21.35
C ILE A 170 6.13 -10.87 -20.02
N THR A 171 7.09 -11.70 -19.63
CA THR A 171 7.82 -11.55 -18.37
C THR A 171 8.55 -10.20 -18.31
N ILE A 172 9.24 -9.80 -19.39
CA ILE A 172 9.93 -8.50 -19.47
C ILE A 172 8.92 -7.35 -19.42
N ALA A 173 7.86 -7.41 -20.23
CA ALA A 173 6.84 -6.37 -20.26
C ALA A 173 6.18 -6.17 -18.89
N MET A 174 5.91 -7.26 -18.17
CA MET A 174 5.30 -7.18 -16.85
C MET A 174 6.29 -6.68 -15.79
N ALA A 175 7.56 -7.10 -15.84
CA ALA A 175 8.60 -6.55 -14.96
C ALA A 175 8.79 -5.04 -15.16
N LEU A 176 8.81 -4.57 -16.41
CA LEU A 176 8.92 -3.14 -16.74
C LEU A 176 7.68 -2.36 -16.30
N THR A 177 6.49 -2.92 -16.49
CA THR A 177 5.23 -2.33 -16.00
C THR A 177 5.23 -2.18 -14.48
N ILE A 178 5.61 -3.24 -13.75
CA ILE A 178 5.75 -3.20 -12.29
C ILE A 178 6.75 -2.12 -11.89
N LEU A 179 7.93 -2.11 -12.50
CA LEU A 179 8.97 -1.13 -12.19
C LEU A 179 8.49 0.32 -12.45
N ALA A 180 7.84 0.57 -13.58
CA ALA A 180 7.33 1.88 -13.94
C ALA A 180 6.29 2.37 -12.92
N TRP A 181 5.33 1.52 -12.52
CA TRP A 181 4.36 1.85 -11.49
C TRP A 181 5.01 2.14 -10.13
N LEU A 182 5.94 1.28 -9.70
CA LEU A 182 6.65 1.51 -8.45
C LEU A 182 7.47 2.81 -8.49
N LEU A 183 8.07 3.18 -9.62
CA LEU A 183 8.76 4.46 -9.79
C LEU A 183 7.80 5.66 -9.78
N ILE A 184 6.61 5.55 -10.41
CA ILE A 184 5.57 6.58 -10.35
C ILE A 184 5.19 6.83 -8.88
N ILE A 185 4.84 5.76 -8.15
CA ILE A 185 4.43 5.81 -6.75
C ILE A 185 5.56 6.35 -5.87
N ALA A 186 6.80 5.91 -6.09
CA ALA A 186 7.98 6.42 -5.39
C ALA A 186 8.17 7.92 -5.59
N GLY A 187 8.02 8.43 -6.82
CA GLY A 187 8.13 9.87 -7.10
C GLY A 187 6.98 10.68 -6.48
N VAL A 188 5.76 10.15 -6.51
CA VAL A 188 4.60 10.78 -5.85
C VAL A 188 4.82 10.85 -4.34
N LEU A 189 5.27 9.75 -3.73
CA LEU A 189 5.58 9.63 -2.31
C LEU A 189 6.74 10.54 -1.90
N ALA A 190 7.81 10.60 -2.69
CA ALA A 190 8.93 11.49 -2.44
C ALA A 190 8.48 12.96 -2.41
N ALA A 191 7.66 13.38 -3.37
CA ALA A 191 7.10 14.73 -3.39
C ALA A 191 6.17 15.01 -2.19
N SER A 192 5.31 14.07 -1.82
CA SER A 192 4.37 14.27 -0.71
C SER A 192 5.07 14.34 0.65
N LEU A 193 6.12 13.56 0.87
CA LEU A 193 6.94 13.61 2.08
C LEU A 193 7.64 14.96 2.24
N GLU A 194 8.17 15.55 1.15
CA GLU A 194 8.78 16.88 1.22
C GLU A 194 7.75 17.98 1.52
N VAL A 195 6.54 17.91 0.94
CA VAL A 195 5.45 18.86 1.26
C VAL A 195 5.01 18.71 2.72
N LEU A 196 4.87 17.47 3.21
CA LEU A 196 4.49 17.19 4.58
C LEU A 196 5.51 17.73 5.58
N ARG A 197 6.79 17.63 5.26
CA ARG A 197 7.88 18.16 6.07
C ARG A 197 7.87 19.69 6.14
N ALA A 198 7.53 20.35 5.04
CA ALA A 198 7.54 21.81 4.95
C ALA A 198 6.36 22.48 5.67
N ARG A 199 5.29 21.74 5.98
CA ARG A 199 4.12 22.28 6.67
C ARG A 199 4.33 22.29 8.17
N GLU A 200 4.19 23.46 8.77
CA GLU A 200 4.03 23.62 10.22
C GLU A 200 2.59 23.23 10.62
N GLY A 201 2.44 22.37 11.64
CA GLY A 201 1.14 21.93 12.16
C GLY A 201 0.89 20.43 12.05
N ASP A 202 -0.36 20.02 12.26
CA ASP A 202 -0.76 18.61 12.26
C ASP A 202 -0.58 17.97 10.86
N PRO A 203 0.30 16.95 10.71
CA PRO A 203 0.56 16.29 9.44
C PRO A 203 -0.61 15.40 8.96
N SER A 204 -1.63 15.16 9.79
CA SER A 204 -2.74 14.23 9.49
C SER A 204 -3.43 14.54 8.15
N ARG A 205 -3.82 15.80 7.92
CA ARG A 205 -4.49 16.22 6.68
C ARG A 205 -3.60 16.02 5.46
N GLY A 206 -2.31 16.35 5.58
CA GLY A 206 -1.35 16.16 4.49
C GLY A 206 -1.19 14.67 4.13
N ARG A 207 -1.15 13.78 5.12
CA ARG A 207 -1.03 12.33 4.91
C ARG A 207 -2.27 11.77 4.22
N VAL A 208 -3.46 12.18 4.65
CA VAL A 208 -4.72 11.78 4.02
C VAL A 208 -4.75 12.25 2.57
N THR A 209 -4.43 13.53 2.30
CA THR A 209 -4.40 14.03 0.91
C THR A 209 -3.38 13.29 0.05
N ALA A 210 -2.18 13.00 0.57
CA ALA A 210 -1.16 12.22 -0.14
C ALA A 210 -1.66 10.81 -0.46
N MET A 211 -2.28 10.12 0.51
CA MET A 211 -2.82 8.79 0.30
C MET A 211 -3.99 8.80 -0.70
N LEU A 212 -4.90 9.78 -0.61
CA LEU A 212 -5.98 9.94 -1.58
C LEU A 212 -5.44 10.19 -2.99
N THR A 213 -4.36 10.95 -3.16
CA THR A 213 -3.73 11.12 -4.48
C THR A 213 -3.17 9.82 -5.03
N VAL A 214 -2.54 8.98 -4.19
CA VAL A 214 -2.05 7.66 -4.58
C VAL A 214 -3.22 6.76 -5.01
N VAL A 215 -4.27 6.69 -4.19
CA VAL A 215 -5.46 5.87 -4.49
C VAL A 215 -6.14 6.36 -5.76
N ALA A 216 -6.28 7.68 -5.95
CA ALA A 216 -6.87 8.25 -7.16
C ALA A 216 -6.06 7.88 -8.42
N ILE A 217 -4.72 7.94 -8.36
CA ILE A 217 -3.85 7.55 -9.48
C ILE A 217 -4.05 6.06 -9.83
N ILE A 218 -4.11 5.19 -8.81
CA ILE A 218 -4.28 3.74 -8.99
C ILE A 218 -5.67 3.40 -9.54
N ALA A 219 -6.72 4.07 -9.03
CA ALA A 219 -8.11 3.79 -9.35
C ALA A 219 -8.63 4.55 -10.59
N ALA A 220 -7.89 5.52 -11.12
CA ALA A 220 -8.33 6.35 -12.24
C ALA A 220 -8.75 5.52 -13.46
N ALA A 221 -7.89 4.59 -13.92
CA ALA A 221 -8.20 3.81 -15.11
C ALA A 221 -9.39 2.85 -14.94
N PRO A 222 -9.50 2.04 -13.85
CA PRO A 222 -10.68 1.21 -13.65
C PRO A 222 -11.95 2.05 -13.48
N ALA A 223 -11.89 3.20 -12.80
CA ALA A 223 -13.03 4.10 -12.68
C ALA A 223 -13.48 4.64 -14.05
N VAL A 224 -12.55 5.07 -14.91
CA VAL A 224 -12.87 5.49 -16.29
C VAL A 224 -13.44 4.33 -17.09
N SER A 225 -12.90 3.11 -16.92
CA SER A 225 -13.38 1.92 -17.65
C SER A 225 -14.83 1.56 -17.32
N LEU A 226 -15.26 1.76 -16.07
CA LEU A 226 -16.64 1.54 -15.63
C LEU A 226 -17.61 2.58 -16.20
N LEU A 227 -17.11 3.77 -16.56
CA LEU A 227 -17.90 4.87 -17.11
C LEU A 227 -17.94 4.86 -18.65
N THR A 228 -16.98 4.19 -19.30
CA THR A 228 -16.98 4.03 -20.75
C THR A 228 -17.88 2.88 -21.18
N PRO A 229 -18.81 3.08 -22.13
CA PRO A 229 -19.66 2.00 -22.63
C PRO A 229 -18.81 0.88 -23.21
N SER A 230 -19.20 -0.37 -22.93
CA SER A 230 -18.52 -1.57 -23.42
C SER A 230 -18.31 -1.50 -24.92
N ARG A 231 -17.06 -1.30 -25.36
CA ARG A 231 -16.69 -1.48 -26.76
C ARG A 231 -16.83 -2.95 -27.13
N GLU A 232 -17.05 -3.21 -28.42
CA GLU A 232 -17.22 -4.56 -28.94
C GLU A 232 -16.14 -5.53 -28.43
N PRO A 233 -16.50 -6.80 -28.15
CA PRO A 233 -15.62 -7.81 -27.58
C PRO A 233 -14.38 -8.13 -28.43
N ASN A 234 -14.35 -7.69 -29.70
CA ASN A 234 -13.23 -7.86 -30.64
C ASN A 234 -12.29 -6.65 -30.73
N SER A 235 -12.52 -5.60 -29.95
CA SER A 235 -11.63 -4.42 -29.96
C SER A 235 -10.37 -4.69 -29.13
N ASP A 236 -9.21 -4.27 -29.66
CA ASP A 236 -7.91 -4.39 -28.98
C ASP A 236 -7.99 -3.91 -27.53
N PRO A 237 -7.25 -4.56 -26.60
CA PRO A 237 -7.27 -4.20 -25.18
C PRO A 237 -7.06 -2.70 -25.05
N SER A 238 -8.04 -2.01 -24.49
CA SER A 238 -8.03 -0.56 -24.47
C SER A 238 -6.76 -0.09 -23.76
N MET A 239 -6.01 0.82 -24.38
CA MET A 239 -4.78 1.36 -23.79
C MET A 239 -5.03 1.94 -22.38
N LEU A 240 -6.28 2.30 -22.09
CA LEU A 240 -6.75 2.70 -20.76
C LEU A 240 -6.54 1.60 -19.70
N LEU A 241 -6.77 0.33 -20.02
CA LEU A 241 -6.55 -0.77 -19.07
C LEU A 241 -5.07 -0.97 -18.71
N LEU A 242 -4.15 -0.48 -19.54
CA LEU A 242 -2.71 -0.49 -19.23
C LEU A 242 -2.31 0.66 -18.29
N ALA A 243 -3.17 1.67 -18.13
CA ALA A 243 -2.92 2.87 -17.33
C ALA A 243 -3.30 2.73 -15.84
N SER A 244 -3.54 1.51 -15.34
CA SER A 244 -3.68 1.24 -13.89
C SER A 244 -2.94 -0.03 -13.49
N PRO A 245 -2.32 -0.06 -12.29
CA PRO A 245 -1.66 -1.27 -11.77
C PRO A 245 -2.65 -2.41 -11.48
N ILE A 246 -3.95 -2.13 -11.39
CA ILE A 246 -5.01 -3.13 -11.14
C ILE A 246 -5.34 -3.89 -12.44
N THR A 247 -5.36 -3.19 -13.57
CA THR A 247 -5.82 -3.76 -14.84
C THR A 247 -4.69 -4.14 -15.79
N CYS A 248 -3.49 -3.56 -15.63
CA CYS A 248 -2.39 -3.73 -16.59
C CYS A 248 -1.88 -5.17 -16.69
N VAL A 249 -1.85 -5.91 -15.57
CA VAL A 249 -1.40 -7.31 -15.55
C VAL A 249 -2.33 -8.17 -16.40
N ASN A 250 -3.65 -8.01 -16.22
CA ASN A 250 -4.62 -8.71 -17.04
C ASN A 250 -4.46 -8.31 -18.50
N ALA A 251 -4.41 -7.01 -18.81
CA ALA A 251 -4.30 -6.51 -20.18
C ALA A 251 -3.05 -7.02 -20.94
N ILE A 252 -1.93 -7.27 -20.25
CA ILE A 252 -0.70 -7.82 -20.87
C ILE A 252 -0.83 -9.33 -21.15
N VAL A 253 -1.51 -10.07 -20.27
CA VAL A 253 -1.55 -11.54 -20.31
C VAL A 253 -2.87 -12.07 -20.89
N THR A 254 -3.81 -11.21 -21.29
CA THR A 254 -5.09 -11.63 -21.89
C THR A 254 -4.86 -12.50 -23.13
N ASP A 255 -5.48 -13.67 -23.14
CA ASP A 255 -5.49 -14.56 -24.30
C ASP A 255 -6.40 -13.96 -25.39
N ARG A 256 -6.00 -14.10 -26.66
CA ARG A 256 -6.74 -13.54 -27.80
C ARG A 256 -7.40 -14.68 -28.58
N PRO A 257 -8.55 -15.18 -28.12
CA PRO A 257 -9.15 -16.40 -28.67
C PRO A 257 -9.48 -16.26 -30.17
N TRP A 258 -9.80 -15.05 -30.63
CA TRP A 258 -10.09 -14.78 -32.05
C TRP A 258 -8.90 -14.99 -32.99
N SER A 259 -7.67 -14.94 -32.47
CA SER A 259 -6.46 -15.10 -33.28
C SER A 259 -5.88 -16.51 -33.26
N GLY A 260 -6.36 -17.37 -32.34
CA GLY A 260 -5.78 -18.70 -32.08
C GLY A 260 -4.33 -18.67 -31.57
N LEU A 261 -3.75 -17.48 -31.39
CA LEU A 261 -2.39 -17.30 -30.89
C LEU A 261 -2.41 -17.20 -29.36
N GLY A 262 -1.39 -17.80 -28.74
CA GLY A 262 -1.13 -17.63 -27.30
C GLY A 262 -0.85 -16.17 -26.93
N PRO A 263 -0.77 -15.86 -25.62
CA PRO A 263 -0.58 -14.50 -25.16
C PRO A 263 0.75 -13.93 -25.70
N ARG A 264 0.69 -12.70 -26.22
CA ARG A 264 1.84 -11.98 -26.80
C ARG A 264 1.74 -10.50 -26.48
N VAL A 265 2.90 -9.85 -26.38
CA VAL A 265 2.96 -8.41 -26.12
C VAL A 265 2.99 -7.65 -27.44
N GLU A 266 2.01 -6.79 -27.67
CA GLU A 266 1.87 -6.02 -28.91
C GLU A 266 2.58 -4.66 -28.85
N ALA A 267 2.84 -4.07 -30.02
CA ALA A 267 3.49 -2.76 -30.10
C ALA A 267 2.74 -1.68 -29.31
N ALA A 268 1.40 -1.71 -29.32
CA ALA A 268 0.56 -0.82 -28.52
C ALA A 268 0.83 -0.94 -27.01
N GLN A 269 1.05 -2.16 -26.51
CA GLN A 269 1.37 -2.39 -25.10
C GLN A 269 2.78 -1.90 -24.76
N TRP A 270 3.75 -2.11 -25.64
CA TRP A 270 5.09 -1.54 -25.47
C TRP A 270 5.08 -0.01 -25.43
N LEU A 271 4.29 0.63 -26.28
CA LEU A 271 4.09 2.09 -26.25
C LEU A 271 3.43 2.54 -24.95
N ALA A 272 2.45 1.81 -24.43
CA ALA A 272 1.83 2.12 -23.15
C ALA A 272 2.83 2.00 -21.98
N ILE A 273 3.69 0.97 -21.99
CA ILE A 273 4.77 0.81 -21.00
C ILE A 273 5.77 1.97 -21.09
N ALA A 274 6.13 2.39 -22.30
CA ALA A 274 6.96 3.59 -22.50
C ALA A 274 6.27 4.85 -21.95
N GLY A 275 4.96 4.99 -22.16
CA GLY A 275 4.12 6.04 -21.57
C GLY A 275 4.16 6.05 -20.03
N LEU A 276 4.07 4.88 -19.39
CA LEU A 276 4.26 4.75 -17.95
C LEU A 276 5.68 5.17 -17.52
N GLY A 277 6.69 4.84 -18.33
CA GLY A 277 8.06 5.32 -18.14
C GLY A 277 8.16 6.85 -18.14
N PHE A 278 7.50 7.54 -19.06
CA PHE A 278 7.42 9.00 -19.05
C PHE A 278 6.68 9.53 -17.81
N GLY A 279 5.61 8.85 -17.39
CA GLY A 279 4.89 9.16 -16.13
C GLY A 279 5.80 9.05 -14.91
N ALA A 280 6.66 8.03 -14.86
CA ALA A 280 7.66 7.87 -13.81
C ALA A 280 8.67 9.04 -13.83
N VAL A 281 9.22 9.38 -15.00
CA VAL A 281 10.15 10.52 -15.12
C VAL A 281 9.48 11.82 -14.66
N ALA A 282 8.23 12.07 -15.08
CA ALA A 282 7.48 13.26 -14.70
C ALA A 282 7.24 13.34 -13.18
N SER A 283 6.91 12.21 -12.53
CA SER A 283 6.73 12.18 -11.07
C SER A 283 8.03 12.51 -10.32
N TRP A 284 9.18 12.05 -10.81
CA TRP A 284 10.49 12.36 -10.26
C TRP A 284 10.94 13.80 -10.53
N VAL A 285 10.66 14.35 -11.71
CA VAL A 285 10.88 15.78 -11.99
C VAL A 285 10.06 16.64 -11.02
N ARG A 286 8.80 16.28 -10.78
CA ARG A 286 7.96 16.94 -9.78
C ARG A 286 8.56 16.84 -8.37
N ALA A 287 9.01 15.65 -7.97
CA ALA A 287 9.64 15.45 -6.66
C ALA A 287 10.91 16.30 -6.48
N ALA A 288 11.77 16.33 -7.51
CA ALA A 288 12.96 17.16 -7.52
C ALA A 288 12.62 18.65 -7.42
N TRP A 289 11.61 19.11 -8.15
CA TRP A 289 11.17 20.50 -8.10
C TRP A 289 10.59 20.90 -6.74
N VAL A 290 9.77 20.04 -6.13
CA VAL A 290 9.25 20.23 -4.76
C VAL A 290 10.41 20.32 -3.76
N SER A 291 11.40 19.41 -3.85
CA SER A 291 12.56 19.42 -2.94
C SER A 291 13.41 20.69 -3.03
N ARG A 292 13.43 21.36 -4.20
CA ARG A 292 14.11 22.65 -4.37
C ARG A 292 13.33 23.82 -3.77
N ARG A 293 12.01 23.74 -3.77
CA ARG A 293 11.13 24.78 -3.19
C ARG A 293 11.12 24.77 -1.67
N PHE A 294 11.32 23.60 -1.08
CA PHE A 294 11.37 23.41 0.36
C PHE A 294 12.76 22.91 0.77
N PRO A 295 13.80 23.77 0.69
CA PRO A 295 15.14 23.37 1.09
C PRO A 295 15.13 22.93 2.55
N ALA A 296 15.89 21.88 2.86
CA ALA A 296 16.03 21.41 4.22
C ALA A 296 16.54 22.57 5.11
N PRO A 297 15.94 22.81 6.29
CA PRO A 297 16.51 23.73 7.26
C PRO A 297 17.96 23.31 7.54
N SER A 298 18.85 24.29 7.56
CA SER A 298 20.27 24.09 7.85
C SER A 298 20.42 23.28 9.14
N PRO A 299 21.31 22.28 9.19
CA PRO A 299 21.51 21.51 10.40
C PRO A 299 21.82 22.46 11.56
N PRO A 300 21.24 22.25 12.76
CA PRO A 300 21.58 23.08 13.91
C PRO A 300 23.09 23.00 14.12
N VAL A 301 23.74 24.16 14.20
CA VAL A 301 25.16 24.25 14.54
C VAL A 301 25.28 23.70 15.95
N VAL A 302 25.74 22.46 16.07
CA VAL A 302 26.05 21.87 17.38
C VAL A 302 27.29 22.62 17.88
N PRO A 303 27.20 23.41 18.97
CA PRO A 303 28.38 24.05 19.51
C PRO A 303 29.39 22.96 19.86
N ILE A 304 30.57 23.04 19.26
CA ILE A 304 31.68 22.15 19.59
C ILE A 304 32.00 22.45 21.06
N PRO A 305 31.89 21.47 21.98
CA PRO A 305 32.25 21.71 23.36
C PRO A 305 33.72 22.16 23.39
N PRO A 306 34.07 23.20 24.19
CA PRO A 306 35.45 23.62 24.31
C PRO A 306 36.28 22.41 24.72
N SER A 307 37.35 22.15 23.96
CA SER A 307 38.30 21.09 24.25
C SER A 307 38.82 21.27 25.67
N ALA A 308 38.46 20.36 26.57
CA ALA A 308 39.05 20.24 27.90
C ALA A 308 40.44 19.59 27.79
#